data_AF-A0AAW6TRT3-F1
#
_entry.id   AF-A0AAW6TRT3-F1
#
_cell.length_a   1.000
_cell.length_b   1.000
_cell.length_c   1.000
_cell.angle_alpha   90.00
_cell.angle_beta   90.00
_cell.angle_gamma   90.00
#
_symmetry.space_group_name_H-M   'P 1'
#
loop_
_entity.id
_entity.type
_entity.pdbx_description
1 polymer ?
#
loop_
_entity_poly.entity_id
_entity_poly.type
_entity_poly.pdbx_seq_one_letter_code
_entity_poly.pdbx_strand_id
1 'polypeptide(L)'
;MKMTDRLRSLCRLRSAERFRLSWATRITLVRILLIVPFIMFLLNMNDPTVSPRARTGLRYAAIAVFVVMAVSDALDGYLARRHRQITRLGTFLDPVADKLLMTSACLLLASQRGHVEGFTLPTTVVVAIVGKDILIVVGFAILYLVTSQIRVVPVLLGKAATALQLVMVACVLTAPEFSRVIPQYRAALSVLWWSAAAVAILATLVYIRNGSRYIERFERSGAENEATGSTDADKRQHH
;
A
#
# COMPACT_ATOMS: atom_id res chain seq x y z
N MET A 1 53.02 0.48 17.60
CA MET A 1 52.05 -0.54 18.06
C MET A 1 50.82 0.14 18.70
N LYS A 2 49.88 0.72 17.91
CA LYS A 2 48.64 1.37 18.44
C LYS A 2 47.54 1.77 17.43
N MET A 3 47.70 1.54 16.12
CA MET A 3 46.72 1.95 15.09
C MET A 3 45.99 0.77 14.43
N THR A 4 46.68 -0.35 14.23
CA THR A 4 46.13 -1.56 13.61
C THR A 4 45.09 -2.28 14.47
N ASP A 5 45.16 -2.17 15.79
CA ASP A 5 44.18 -2.79 16.69
C ASP A 5 42.88 -1.99 16.83
N ARG A 6 42.92 -0.66 16.65
CA ARG A 6 41.70 0.17 16.61
C ARG A 6 40.86 -0.06 15.35
N LEU A 7 41.51 -0.32 14.22
CA LEU A 7 40.80 -0.63 12.98
C LEU A 7 40.18 -2.04 13.02
N ARG A 8 40.85 -3.02 13.65
CA ARG A 8 40.27 -4.35 13.89
C ARG A 8 39.08 -4.32 14.86
N SER A 9 39.09 -3.45 15.87
CA SER A 9 37.94 -3.30 16.77
C SER A 9 36.73 -2.64 16.09
N LEU A 10 36.95 -1.67 15.19
CA LEU A 10 35.86 -1.03 14.44
C LEU A 10 35.25 -1.96 13.38
N CYS A 11 36.06 -2.83 12.76
CA CYS A 11 35.55 -3.82 11.79
C CYS A 11 34.71 -4.92 12.47
N ARG A 12 35.06 -5.34 13.70
CA ARG A 12 34.25 -6.29 14.49
C ARG A 12 32.95 -5.69 15.03
N LEU A 13 32.88 -4.37 15.22
CA LEU A 13 31.64 -3.70 15.64
C LEU A 13 30.66 -3.43 14.49
N ARG A 14 31.10 -3.56 13.22
CA ARG A 14 30.25 -3.36 12.04
C ARG A 14 29.71 -4.65 11.43
N SER A 15 30.32 -5.80 11.71
CA SER A 15 29.94 -7.09 11.12
C SER A 15 28.92 -7.90 11.96
N ALA A 16 28.54 -7.39 13.13
CA ALA A 16 27.60 -8.06 14.03
C ALA A 16 26.36 -7.20 14.35
N GLU A 17 25.95 -6.32 13.43
CA GLU A 17 24.51 -6.05 13.29
C GLU A 17 23.85 -7.35 12.84
N ARG A 18 23.64 -8.25 13.81
CA ARG A 18 22.63 -9.28 13.71
C ARG A 18 21.40 -8.54 13.25
N PHE A 19 20.97 -8.84 12.03
CA PHE A 19 19.63 -8.64 11.53
C PHE A 19 18.69 -9.32 12.54
N ARG A 20 18.45 -8.67 13.68
CA ARG A 20 17.42 -9.08 14.64
C ARG A 20 16.14 -8.69 13.93
N LEU A 21 15.68 -9.58 13.05
CA LEU A 21 14.38 -9.49 12.44
C LEU A 21 13.37 -9.34 13.58
N SER A 22 12.85 -8.13 13.73
CA SER A 22 11.71 -7.84 14.60
C SER A 22 10.56 -8.77 14.21
N TRP A 23 9.73 -9.16 15.17
CA TRP A 23 8.56 -10.00 14.91
C TRP A 23 7.69 -9.42 13.79
N ALA A 24 7.53 -8.09 13.76
CA ALA A 24 6.83 -7.39 12.68
C ALA A 24 7.44 -7.67 11.30
N THR A 25 8.77 -7.52 11.15
CA THR A 25 9.44 -7.76 9.85
C THR A 25 9.29 -9.20 9.37
N ARG A 26 9.26 -10.19 10.29
CA ARG A 26 9.04 -11.59 9.91
C ARG A 26 7.65 -11.79 9.35
N ILE A 27 6.64 -11.16 9.95
CA ILE A 27 5.25 -11.30 9.51
C ILE A 27 5.05 -10.59 8.16
N THR A 28 5.65 -9.41 7.93
CA THR A 28 5.68 -8.77 6.61
C THR A 28 6.31 -9.68 5.54
N LEU A 29 7.44 -10.34 5.85
CA LEU A 29 8.09 -11.26 4.93
C LEU A 29 7.23 -12.50 4.63
N VAL A 30 6.60 -13.06 5.67
CA VAL A 30 5.64 -14.16 5.53
C VAL A 30 4.48 -13.70 4.65
N ARG A 31 3.95 -12.49 4.82
CA ARG A 31 2.88 -11.94 3.98
C ARG A 31 3.31 -11.86 2.52
N ILE A 32 4.49 -11.32 2.23
CA ILE A 32 5.03 -11.26 0.87
C ILE A 32 5.13 -12.67 0.27
N LEU A 33 5.59 -13.65 1.05
CA LEU A 33 5.63 -15.04 0.63
C LEU A 33 4.22 -15.61 0.34
N LEU A 34 3.21 -15.24 1.13
CA LEU A 34 1.81 -15.66 0.99
C LEU A 34 1.10 -15.01 -0.22
N ILE A 35 1.58 -13.89 -0.76
CA ILE A 35 1.05 -13.30 -2.00
C ILE A 35 1.19 -14.30 -3.17
N VAL A 36 2.30 -15.04 -3.23
CA VAL A 36 2.57 -16.00 -4.31
C VAL A 36 1.53 -17.13 -4.37
N PRO A 37 1.26 -17.91 -3.30
CA PRO A 37 0.22 -18.92 -3.34
C PRO A 37 -1.18 -18.32 -3.51
N PHE A 38 -1.45 -17.11 -3.00
CA PHE A 38 -2.71 -16.41 -3.26
C PHE A 38 -2.95 -16.17 -4.75
N ILE A 39 -1.95 -15.63 -5.46
CA ILE A 39 -1.99 -15.42 -6.92
C ILE A 39 -2.16 -16.75 -7.65
N MET A 40 -1.42 -17.79 -7.25
CA MET A 40 -1.52 -19.11 -7.84
C MET A 40 -2.93 -19.69 -7.70
N PHE A 41 -3.55 -19.58 -6.52
CA PHE A 41 -4.91 -20.07 -6.32
C PHE A 41 -5.93 -19.32 -7.16
N LEU A 42 -5.81 -17.99 -7.28
CA LEU A 42 -6.70 -17.19 -8.14
C LEU A 42 -6.52 -17.49 -9.63
N LEU A 43 -5.30 -17.75 -10.11
CA LEU A 43 -5.07 -18.06 -11.51
C LEU A 43 -5.58 -19.45 -11.91
N ASN A 44 -5.56 -20.41 -10.98
CA ASN A 44 -5.94 -21.79 -11.24
C ASN A 44 -7.43 -22.08 -10.96
N MET A 45 -8.17 -21.18 -10.31
CA MET A 45 -9.57 -21.46 -9.95
C MET A 45 -10.53 -21.50 -11.15
N ASN A 46 -10.18 -20.89 -12.29
CA ASN A 46 -10.96 -20.99 -13.54
C ASN A 46 -10.28 -21.86 -14.60
N ASP A 47 -9.25 -22.64 -14.25
CA ASP A 47 -8.54 -23.45 -15.24
C ASP A 47 -9.44 -24.59 -15.75
N PRO A 48 -9.70 -24.68 -17.07
CA PRO A 48 -10.53 -25.73 -17.66
C PRO A 48 -10.01 -27.15 -17.38
N THR A 49 -8.70 -27.31 -17.15
CA THR A 49 -8.04 -28.61 -16.89
C THR A 49 -8.31 -29.15 -15.48
N VAL A 50 -8.72 -28.29 -14.55
CA VAL A 50 -8.95 -28.64 -13.15
C VAL A 50 -10.41 -29.02 -12.91
N SER A 51 -10.65 -30.08 -12.11
CA SER A 51 -12.01 -30.55 -11.80
C SER A 51 -12.85 -29.46 -11.09
N PRO A 52 -14.18 -29.41 -11.30
CA PRO A 52 -15.04 -28.37 -10.69
C PRO A 52 -14.97 -28.33 -9.15
N ARG A 53 -14.79 -29.49 -8.52
CA ARG A 53 -14.61 -29.59 -7.05
C ARG A 53 -13.29 -28.96 -6.62
N ALA A 54 -12.21 -29.21 -7.36
CA ALA A 54 -10.91 -28.62 -7.07
C ALA A 54 -10.88 -27.11 -7.31
N ARG A 55 -11.57 -26.59 -8.34
CA ARG A 55 -11.75 -25.13 -8.57
C ARG A 55 -12.37 -24.43 -7.36
N THR A 56 -13.42 -25.03 -6.81
CA THR A 56 -14.09 -24.52 -5.62
C THR A 56 -13.14 -24.55 -4.41
N GLY A 57 -12.37 -25.64 -4.24
CA GLY A 57 -11.35 -25.75 -3.20
C GLY A 57 -10.23 -24.70 -3.31
N LEU A 58 -9.76 -24.41 -4.52
CA LEU A 58 -8.75 -23.38 -4.78
C LEU A 58 -9.27 -21.98 -4.41
N ARG A 59 -10.54 -21.68 -4.70
CA ARG A 59 -11.17 -20.42 -4.28
C ARG A 59 -11.24 -20.31 -2.76
N TYR A 60 -11.63 -21.38 -2.06
CA TYR A 60 -11.64 -21.39 -0.59
C TYR A 60 -10.23 -21.25 0.00
N ALA A 61 -9.22 -21.85 -0.63
CA ALA A 61 -7.83 -21.66 -0.25
C ALA A 61 -7.39 -20.20 -0.45
N ALA A 62 -7.77 -19.56 -1.56
CA ALA A 62 -7.49 -18.14 -1.81
C ALA A 62 -8.14 -17.23 -0.75
N ILE A 63 -9.40 -17.50 -0.37
CA ILE A 63 -10.09 -16.79 0.71
C ILE A 63 -9.35 -16.97 2.04
N ALA A 64 -8.98 -18.21 2.39
CA ALA A 64 -8.27 -18.50 3.63
C ALA A 64 -6.92 -17.77 3.70
N VAL A 65 -6.13 -17.81 2.62
CA VAL A 65 -4.86 -17.09 2.53
C VAL A 65 -5.07 -15.58 2.63
N PHE A 66 -6.05 -15.03 1.90
CA PHE A 66 -6.37 -13.60 1.96
C PHE A 66 -6.74 -13.14 3.38
N VAL A 67 -7.57 -13.90 4.08
CA VAL A 67 -7.95 -13.61 5.47
C VAL A 67 -6.74 -13.68 6.39
N VAL A 68 -5.89 -14.71 6.27
CA VAL A 68 -4.65 -14.82 7.06
C VAL A 68 -3.75 -13.61 6.82
N MET A 69 -3.60 -13.16 5.57
CA MET A 69 -2.79 -11.98 5.23
C MET A 69 -3.38 -10.69 5.82
N ALA A 70 -4.69 -10.47 5.69
CA ALA A 70 -5.37 -9.29 6.22
C ALA A 70 -5.34 -9.23 7.75
N VAL A 71 -5.53 -10.37 8.44
CA VAL A 71 -5.44 -10.45 9.90
C VAL A 71 -4.00 -10.24 10.37
N SER A 72 -3.02 -10.78 9.63
CA SER A 72 -1.60 -10.57 9.94
C SER A 72 -1.23 -9.08 9.91
N ASP A 73 -1.78 -8.30 8.97
CA ASP A 73 -1.58 -6.85 8.92
C ASP A 73 -2.14 -6.09 10.12
N ALA A 74 -3.38 -6.39 10.47
CA ALA A 74 -4.01 -5.78 11.64
C ALA A 74 -3.21 -6.11 12.92
N LEU A 75 -2.71 -7.34 13.02
CA LEU A 75 -1.92 -7.80 14.15
C LEU A 75 -0.55 -7.12 14.20
N ASP A 76 0.16 -7.00 13.06
CA ASP A 76 1.45 -6.31 12.96
C ASP A 76 1.35 -4.84 13.35
N GLY A 77 0.34 -4.15 12.82
CA GLY A 77 0.07 -2.76 13.16
C GLY A 77 -0.25 -2.58 14.65
N TYR A 78 -0.91 -3.55 15.28
CA TYR A 78 -1.15 -3.54 16.72
C TYR A 78 0.12 -3.82 17.54
N LEU A 79 0.90 -4.85 17.16
CA LEU A 79 2.12 -5.26 17.87
C LEU A 79 3.23 -4.18 17.77
N ALA A 80 3.38 -3.56 16.60
CA ALA A 80 4.34 -2.48 16.38
C ALA A 80 4.06 -1.27 17.27
N ARG A 81 2.77 -0.90 17.43
CA ARG A 81 2.34 0.18 18.34
C ARG A 81 2.61 -0.15 19.81
N ARG A 82 2.39 -1.40 20.21
CA ARG A 82 2.54 -1.83 21.61
C ARG A 82 4.00 -2.01 22.04
N HIS A 83 4.86 -2.51 21.16
CA HIS A 83 6.25 -2.84 21.51
C HIS A 83 7.27 -1.77 21.13
N ARG A 84 6.88 -0.69 20.45
CA ARG A 84 7.79 0.37 19.92
C ARG A 84 8.99 -0.17 19.12
N GLN A 85 8.91 -1.40 18.63
CA GLN A 85 9.96 -2.08 17.85
C GLN A 85 9.73 -1.85 16.36
N ILE A 86 9.91 -0.61 15.93
CA ILE A 86 9.79 -0.21 14.53
C ILE A 86 11.15 -0.36 13.85
N THR A 87 11.25 -1.24 12.85
CA THR A 87 12.45 -1.39 12.03
C THR A 87 12.29 -0.61 10.72
N ARG A 88 13.35 0.04 10.24
CA ARG A 88 13.32 0.79 8.96
C ARG A 88 12.87 -0.08 7.78
N LEU A 89 13.27 -1.35 7.79
CA LEU A 89 12.91 -2.32 6.75
C LEU A 89 11.44 -2.72 6.82
N GLY A 90 10.90 -3.03 8.01
CA GLY A 90 9.48 -3.37 8.15
C GLY A 90 8.57 -2.22 7.71
N THR A 91 8.89 -0.99 8.14
CA THR A 91 8.11 0.21 7.77
C THR A 91 8.10 0.48 6.26
N PHE A 92 9.14 0.10 5.53
CA PHE A 92 9.18 0.24 4.07
C PHE A 92 8.49 -0.94 3.36
N LEU A 93 8.66 -2.16 3.86
CA LEU A 93 8.09 -3.36 3.26
C LEU A 93 6.57 -3.46 3.44
N ASP A 94 6.01 -2.97 4.56
CA ASP A 94 4.57 -3.04 4.84
C ASP A 94 3.72 -2.37 3.73
N PRO A 95 3.94 -1.08 3.37
CA PRO A 95 3.18 -0.43 2.29
C PRO A 95 3.38 -1.07 0.92
N VAL A 96 4.54 -1.68 0.67
CA VAL A 96 4.84 -2.37 -0.59
C VAL A 96 4.07 -3.68 -0.67
N ALA A 97 4.11 -4.50 0.39
CA ALA A 97 3.38 -5.76 0.46
C ALA A 97 1.87 -5.54 0.33
N ASP A 98 1.32 -4.53 1.01
CA ASP A 98 -0.09 -4.20 0.95
C ASP A 98 -0.54 -3.77 -0.45
N LYS A 99 0.24 -2.89 -1.09
CA LYS A 99 -0.06 -2.47 -2.47
C LYS A 99 0.03 -3.66 -3.43
N LEU A 100 1.04 -4.52 -3.30
CA LEU A 100 1.18 -5.70 -4.16
C LEU A 100 0.01 -6.68 -3.99
N LEU A 101 -0.40 -6.97 -2.75
CA LEU A 101 -1.57 -7.81 -2.48
C LEU A 101 -2.83 -7.22 -3.12
N MET A 102 -3.11 -5.95 -2.86
CA MET A 102 -4.34 -5.30 -3.31
C MET A 102 -4.39 -5.12 -4.83
N THR A 103 -3.28 -4.71 -5.45
CA THR A 103 -3.19 -4.54 -6.90
C THR A 103 -3.29 -5.88 -7.62
N SER A 104 -2.58 -6.91 -7.17
CA SER A 104 -2.66 -8.26 -7.76
C SER A 104 -4.05 -8.86 -7.62
N ALA A 105 -4.69 -8.74 -6.45
CA ALA A 105 -6.06 -9.17 -6.25
C ALA A 105 -7.01 -8.46 -7.23
N CYS A 106 -7.03 -7.12 -7.26
CA CYS A 106 -7.93 -6.38 -8.15
C CYS A 106 -7.71 -6.74 -9.63
N LEU A 107 -6.47 -6.87 -10.08
CA LEU A 107 -6.15 -7.25 -11.46
C LEU A 107 -6.61 -8.67 -11.80
N LEU A 108 -6.40 -9.63 -10.90
CA LEU A 108 -6.80 -11.02 -11.13
C LEU A 108 -8.32 -11.17 -11.13
N LEU A 109 -9.03 -10.50 -10.21
CA LEU A 109 -10.48 -10.55 -10.15
C LEU A 109 -11.19 -9.85 -11.33
N ALA A 110 -10.50 -8.97 -12.05
CA ALA A 110 -10.97 -8.42 -13.33
C ALA A 110 -10.52 -9.24 -14.55
N SER A 111 -9.59 -10.18 -14.38
CA SER A 111 -9.07 -11.03 -15.45
C SER A 111 -9.95 -12.26 -15.68
N GLN A 112 -9.99 -12.77 -16.91
CA GLN A 112 -10.74 -13.99 -17.26
C GLN A 112 -10.30 -15.22 -16.44
N ARG A 113 -9.02 -15.29 -16.06
CA ARG A 113 -8.48 -16.43 -15.31
C ARG A 113 -8.78 -16.40 -13.82
N GLY A 114 -8.96 -15.20 -13.25
CA GLY A 114 -9.13 -15.00 -11.81
C GLY A 114 -10.45 -14.34 -11.43
N HIS A 115 -11.36 -14.12 -12.37
CA HIS A 115 -12.69 -13.61 -12.04
C HIS A 115 -13.47 -14.66 -11.25
N VAL A 116 -14.40 -14.21 -10.43
CA VAL A 116 -15.38 -15.10 -9.81
C VAL A 116 -16.57 -15.21 -10.77
N GLU A 117 -17.02 -16.42 -11.08
CA GLU A 117 -18.13 -16.64 -12.01
C GLU A 117 -19.38 -15.82 -11.59
N GLY A 118 -19.87 -14.98 -12.51
CA GLY A 118 -21.01 -14.07 -12.26
C GLY A 118 -20.69 -12.79 -11.50
N PHE A 119 -19.42 -12.57 -11.10
CA PHE A 119 -18.95 -11.44 -10.29
C PHE A 119 -17.60 -10.91 -10.79
N THR A 120 -17.54 -10.52 -12.05
CA THR A 120 -16.33 -9.93 -12.65
C THR A 120 -16.20 -8.47 -12.23
N LEU A 121 -15.03 -8.09 -11.71
CA LEU A 121 -14.77 -6.67 -11.43
C LEU A 121 -14.72 -5.87 -12.75
N PRO A 122 -15.43 -4.74 -12.85
CA PRO A 122 -15.30 -3.86 -14.00
C PRO A 122 -13.86 -3.36 -14.14
N THR A 123 -13.31 -3.44 -15.35
CA THR A 123 -11.95 -2.98 -15.65
C THR A 123 -11.77 -1.50 -15.31
N THR A 124 -12.80 -0.68 -15.49
CA THR A 124 -12.82 0.75 -15.12
C THR A 124 -12.54 0.97 -13.63
N VAL A 125 -13.08 0.13 -12.74
CA VAL A 125 -12.86 0.22 -11.29
C VAL A 125 -11.39 -0.11 -10.97
N VAL A 126 -10.85 -1.15 -11.58
CA VAL A 126 -9.45 -1.55 -11.38
C VAL A 126 -8.50 -0.48 -11.88
N VAL A 127 -8.75 0.10 -13.06
CA VAL A 127 -7.95 1.21 -13.60
C VAL A 127 -7.99 2.42 -12.68
N ALA A 128 -9.15 2.79 -12.12
CA ALA A 128 -9.25 3.90 -11.17
C ALA A 128 -8.44 3.66 -9.89
N ILE A 129 -8.49 2.44 -9.36
CA ILE A 129 -7.78 2.03 -8.14
C ILE A 129 -6.26 2.00 -8.35
N VAL A 130 -5.80 1.31 -9.39
CA VAL A 130 -4.37 1.21 -9.72
C VAL A 130 -3.83 2.58 -10.14
N GLY A 131 -4.62 3.34 -10.90
CA GLY A 131 -4.30 4.72 -11.29
C GLY A 131 -4.10 5.63 -10.08
N LYS A 132 -4.96 5.55 -9.06
CA LYS A 132 -4.75 6.25 -7.78
C LYS A 132 -3.40 5.88 -7.17
N ASP A 133 -3.08 4.59 -7.07
CA ASP A 133 -1.87 4.14 -6.39
C ASP A 133 -0.60 4.62 -7.10
N ILE A 134 -0.59 4.59 -8.44
CA ILE A 134 0.48 5.14 -9.26
C ILE A 134 0.57 6.66 -9.07
N LEU A 135 -0.56 7.38 -9.14
CA LEU A 135 -0.56 8.83 -9.05
C LEU A 135 -0.09 9.33 -7.67
N ILE A 136 -0.46 8.64 -6.59
CA ILE A 136 0.02 8.97 -5.24
C ILE A 136 1.54 8.78 -5.15
N VAL A 137 2.08 7.69 -5.71
CA VAL A 137 3.53 7.42 -5.69
C VAL A 137 4.29 8.45 -6.52
N VAL A 138 3.83 8.73 -7.74
CA VAL A 138 4.44 9.72 -8.64
C VAL A 138 4.36 11.11 -8.03
N GLY A 139 3.20 11.52 -7.53
CA GLY A 139 3.02 12.82 -6.88
C GLY A 139 3.91 12.98 -5.64
N PHE A 140 4.06 11.92 -4.84
CA PHE A 140 5.00 11.91 -3.73
C PHE A 140 6.46 12.04 -4.19
N ALA A 141 6.85 11.32 -5.25
CA ALA A 141 8.21 11.40 -5.81
C ALA A 141 8.54 12.81 -6.34
N ILE A 142 7.60 13.45 -7.05
CA ILE A 142 7.76 14.84 -7.54
C ILE A 142 7.93 15.80 -6.35
N LEU A 143 7.06 15.70 -5.34
CA LEU A 143 7.13 16.58 -4.17
C LEU A 143 8.46 16.43 -3.43
N TYR A 144 8.94 15.19 -3.30
CA TYR A 144 10.22 14.88 -2.68
C TYR A 144 11.40 15.51 -3.43
N LEU A 145 11.41 15.39 -4.76
CA LEU A 145 12.46 15.97 -5.62
C LEU A 145 12.49 17.50 -5.57
N VAL A 146 11.32 18.15 -5.51
CA VAL A 146 11.22 19.62 -5.51
C VAL A 146 11.55 20.24 -4.15
N THR A 147 11.02 19.66 -3.06
CA THR A 147 11.07 20.34 -1.75
C THR A 147 12.14 19.79 -0.81
N SER A 148 12.73 18.61 -1.08
CA SER A 148 13.67 17.90 -0.19
C SER A 148 13.17 17.74 1.26
N GLN A 149 11.88 17.94 1.51
CA GLN A 149 11.25 17.91 2.83
C GLN A 149 10.04 16.99 2.79
N ILE A 150 10.12 15.87 3.53
CA ILE A 150 9.04 14.89 3.59
C ILE A 150 8.05 15.32 4.66
N ARG A 151 7.00 16.07 4.29
CA ARG A 151 5.85 16.29 5.18
C ARG A 151 4.58 15.78 4.51
N VAL A 152 4.34 14.47 4.66
CA VAL A 152 3.13 13.81 4.16
C VAL A 152 1.98 14.13 5.12
N VAL A 153 0.99 14.89 4.65
CA VAL A 153 -0.26 15.08 5.40
C VAL A 153 -1.11 13.82 5.21
N PRO A 154 -1.47 13.09 6.28
CA PRO A 154 -2.29 11.90 6.16
C PRO A 154 -3.71 12.29 5.75
N VAL A 155 -4.13 11.90 4.54
CA VAL A 155 -5.48 12.14 4.04
C VAL A 155 -6.39 10.99 4.47
N LEU A 156 -7.40 11.28 5.30
CA LEU A 156 -8.41 10.30 5.75
C LEU A 156 -9.10 9.59 4.58
N LEU A 157 -9.36 10.30 3.48
CA LEU A 157 -9.95 9.74 2.25
C LEU A 157 -9.08 8.65 1.62
N GLY A 158 -7.75 8.74 1.68
CA GLY A 158 -6.86 7.71 1.17
C GLY A 158 -6.93 6.41 1.99
N LYS A 159 -7.09 6.54 3.31
CA LYS A 159 -7.34 5.40 4.21
C LYS A 159 -8.72 4.78 3.96
N ALA A 160 -9.74 5.61 3.76
CA ALA A 160 -11.08 5.13 3.44
C ALA A 160 -11.10 4.38 2.09
N ALA A 161 -10.41 4.90 1.07
CA ALA A 161 -10.31 4.25 -0.25
C ALA A 161 -9.69 2.84 -0.15
N THR A 162 -8.59 2.72 0.59
CA THR A 162 -7.88 1.44 0.77
C THR A 162 -8.68 0.45 1.63
N ALA A 163 -9.38 0.93 2.67
CA ALA A 163 -10.30 0.09 3.44
C ALA A 163 -11.47 -0.42 2.59
N LEU A 164 -12.10 0.44 1.78
CA LEU A 164 -13.16 0.03 0.85
C LEU A 164 -12.65 -1.00 -0.17
N GLN A 165 -11.43 -0.81 -0.67
CA GLN A 165 -10.81 -1.74 -1.61
C GLN A 165 -10.57 -3.12 -0.97
N LEU A 166 -10.07 -3.16 0.28
CA LEU A 166 -9.89 -4.40 1.03
C LEU A 166 -11.23 -5.14 1.22
N VAL A 167 -12.27 -4.42 1.64
CA VAL A 167 -13.62 -4.97 1.82
C VAL A 167 -14.19 -5.46 0.49
N MET A 168 -14.04 -4.67 -0.58
CA MET A 168 -14.48 -5.04 -1.93
C MET A 168 -13.86 -6.37 -2.38
N VAL A 169 -12.54 -6.54 -2.26
CA VAL A 169 -11.87 -7.79 -2.64
C VAL A 169 -12.41 -8.98 -1.82
N ALA A 170 -12.56 -8.82 -0.51
CA ALA A 170 -13.10 -9.86 0.37
C ALA A 170 -14.54 -10.27 -0.04
N CYS A 171 -15.41 -9.29 -0.28
CA CYS A 171 -16.79 -9.52 -0.69
C CYS A 171 -16.88 -10.19 -2.07
N VAL A 172 -16.02 -9.83 -3.02
CA VAL A 172 -16.07 -10.46 -4.35
C VAL A 172 -15.61 -11.91 -4.29
N LEU A 173 -14.55 -12.23 -3.53
CA LEU A 173 -14.09 -13.63 -3.36
C LEU A 173 -15.15 -14.55 -2.76
N THR A 174 -15.94 -14.02 -1.82
CA THR A 174 -16.99 -14.74 -1.10
C THR A 174 -18.36 -14.66 -1.78
N ALA A 175 -18.47 -13.92 -2.89
CA ALA A 175 -19.74 -13.60 -3.53
C ALA A 175 -20.65 -14.78 -3.91
N PRO A 176 -20.13 -15.92 -4.39
CA PRO A 176 -20.97 -17.06 -4.77
C PRO A 176 -21.77 -17.63 -3.60
N GLU A 177 -21.24 -17.58 -2.37
CA GLU A 177 -21.93 -18.10 -1.19
C GLU A 177 -22.95 -17.08 -0.65
N PHE A 178 -22.54 -15.82 -0.54
CA PHE A 178 -23.44 -14.77 -0.07
C PHE A 178 -24.58 -14.48 -1.04
N SER A 179 -24.35 -14.58 -2.35
CA SER A 179 -25.40 -14.40 -3.35
C SER A 179 -26.46 -15.50 -3.34
N ARG A 180 -26.19 -16.65 -2.73
CA ARG A 180 -27.19 -17.71 -2.52
C ARG A 180 -28.11 -17.40 -1.34
N VAL A 181 -27.58 -16.72 -0.32
CA VAL A 181 -28.31 -16.39 0.92
C VAL A 181 -29.03 -15.04 0.79
N ILE A 182 -28.41 -14.06 0.14
CA ILE A 182 -28.88 -12.68 0.04
C ILE A 182 -29.16 -12.36 -1.43
N PRO A 183 -30.44 -12.27 -1.85
CA PRO A 183 -30.81 -11.98 -3.24
C PRO A 183 -30.25 -10.64 -3.77
N GLN A 184 -30.16 -9.62 -2.90
CA GLN A 184 -29.67 -8.28 -3.24
C GLN A 184 -28.14 -8.16 -3.21
N TYR A 185 -27.40 -9.24 -2.94
CA TYR A 185 -25.94 -9.19 -2.76
C TYR A 185 -25.22 -8.67 -4.01
N ARG A 186 -25.72 -9.01 -5.21
CA ARG A 186 -25.16 -8.53 -6.47
C ARG A 186 -25.21 -7.02 -6.60
N ALA A 187 -26.35 -6.42 -6.22
CA ALA A 187 -26.51 -4.97 -6.22
C ALA A 187 -25.67 -4.30 -5.13
N ALA A 188 -25.56 -4.92 -3.95
CA ALA A 188 -24.70 -4.42 -2.89
C ALA A 188 -23.22 -4.40 -3.32
N LEU A 189 -22.74 -5.47 -3.99
CA LEU A 189 -21.41 -5.53 -4.56
C LEU A 189 -21.18 -4.47 -5.63
N SER A 190 -22.18 -4.20 -6.48
CA SER A 190 -22.03 -3.19 -7.52
C SER A 190 -21.90 -1.79 -6.94
N VAL A 191 -22.71 -1.47 -5.94
CA VAL A 191 -22.59 -0.22 -5.18
C VAL A 191 -21.22 -0.15 -4.48
N LEU A 192 -20.74 -1.27 -3.93
CA LEU A 192 -19.46 -1.33 -3.23
C LEU A 192 -18.26 -1.05 -4.15
N TRP A 193 -18.18 -1.67 -5.33
CA TRP A 193 -17.04 -1.41 -6.22
C TRP A 193 -17.09 0.00 -6.85
N TRP A 194 -18.29 0.53 -7.11
CA TRP A 194 -18.43 1.89 -7.65
C TRP A 194 -18.12 2.95 -6.60
N SER A 195 -18.55 2.73 -5.35
CA SER A 195 -18.16 3.59 -4.23
C SER A 195 -16.65 3.52 -3.96
N ALA A 196 -16.03 2.34 -4.05
CA ALA A 196 -14.57 2.20 -3.91
C ALA A 196 -13.82 3.00 -4.99
N ALA A 197 -14.27 2.92 -6.25
CA ALA A 197 -13.73 3.72 -7.34
C ALA A 197 -13.93 5.23 -7.12
N ALA A 198 -15.13 5.65 -6.72
CA ALA A 198 -15.45 7.06 -6.47
C ALA A 198 -14.59 7.64 -5.33
N VAL A 199 -14.45 6.93 -4.21
CA VAL A 199 -13.60 7.35 -3.09
C VAL A 199 -12.13 7.35 -3.49
N ALA A 200 -11.69 6.40 -4.32
CA ALA A 200 -10.32 6.39 -4.85
C ALA A 200 -10.03 7.63 -5.71
N ILE A 201 -10.92 8.00 -6.62
CA ILE A 201 -10.79 9.20 -7.46
C ILE A 201 -10.82 10.46 -6.58
N LEU A 202 -11.75 10.55 -5.64
CA LEU A 202 -11.85 11.68 -4.72
C LEU A 202 -10.59 11.86 -3.86
N ALA A 203 -10.06 10.76 -3.32
CA ALA A 203 -8.80 10.76 -2.57
C ALA A 203 -7.65 11.26 -3.43
N THR A 204 -7.61 10.86 -4.69
CA THR A 204 -6.60 11.28 -5.67
C THR A 204 -6.68 12.79 -5.93
N LEU A 205 -7.87 13.33 -6.20
CA LEU A 205 -8.09 14.76 -6.42
C LEU A 205 -7.68 15.60 -5.20
N VAL A 206 -8.03 15.13 -4.00
CA VAL A 206 -7.64 15.79 -2.75
C VAL A 206 -6.12 15.77 -2.56
N TYR A 207 -5.46 14.68 -2.93
CA TYR A 207 -4.01 14.57 -2.87
C TYR A 207 -3.32 15.55 -3.81
N ILE A 208 -3.78 15.66 -5.06
CA ILE A 208 -3.25 16.62 -6.04
C ILE A 208 -3.43 18.05 -5.54
N ARG A 209 -4.63 18.41 -5.06
CA ARG A 209 -4.94 19.75 -4.55
C ARG A 209 -4.10 20.13 -3.33
N ASN A 210 -3.83 19.17 -2.44
CA ASN A 210 -2.97 19.40 -1.29
C ASN A 210 -1.50 19.51 -1.70
N GLY A 211 -1.07 18.73 -2.69
CA GLY A 211 0.27 18.80 -3.26
C GLY A 211 0.58 20.16 -3.89
N SER A 212 -0.33 20.70 -4.72
CA SER A 212 -0.11 22.02 -5.36
C SER A 212 0.03 23.15 -4.35
N ARG A 213 -0.84 23.16 -3.32
CA ARG A 213 -0.76 24.14 -2.22
C ARG A 213 0.52 24.04 -1.41
N TYR A 214 1.15 22.87 -1.36
CA TYR A 214 2.41 22.69 -0.65
C TYR A 214 3.56 23.33 -1.42
N ILE A 215 3.58 23.15 -2.75
CA ILE A 215 4.58 23.77 -3.64
C ILE A 215 4.45 25.30 -3.57
N GLU A 216 3.24 25.85 -3.69
CA GLU A 216 3.01 27.30 -3.58
C GLU A 216 3.53 27.91 -2.27
N ARG A 217 3.36 27.20 -1.15
CA ARG A 217 3.88 27.66 0.16
C ARG A 217 5.39 27.58 0.23
N PHE A 218 5.98 26.54 -0.35
CA PHE A 218 7.43 26.37 -0.38
C PHE A 218 8.10 27.47 -1.21
N GLU A 219 7.56 27.78 -2.39
CA GLU A 219 8.03 28.88 -3.24
C GLU A 219 7.95 30.23 -2.53
N ARG A 220 6.82 30.52 -1.84
CA ARG A 220 6.68 31.76 -1.06
C ARG A 220 7.70 31.87 0.08
N SER A 221 7.91 30.79 0.84
CA SER A 221 8.90 30.79 1.92
C SER A 221 10.35 30.89 1.40
N GLY A 222 10.64 30.36 0.21
CA GLY A 222 11.92 30.56 -0.47
C GLY A 222 12.14 32.03 -0.83
N ALA A 223 11.15 32.66 -1.46
CA ALA A 223 11.22 34.07 -1.87
C ALA A 223 11.35 35.05 -0.69
N GLU A 224 10.65 34.80 0.43
CA GLU A 224 10.76 35.63 1.64
C GLU A 224 12.15 35.56 2.28
N ASN A 225 12.78 34.37 2.30
CA ASN A 225 14.13 34.18 2.84
C ASN A 225 15.21 34.88 1.99
N GLU A 226 15.07 34.89 0.67
CA GLU A 226 15.99 35.62 -0.22
C GLU A 226 15.87 37.14 -0.04
N ALA A 227 14.65 37.65 0.08
CA ALA A 227 14.40 39.09 0.30
C ALA A 227 14.95 39.59 1.65
N THR A 228 14.82 38.81 2.71
CA THR A 228 15.39 39.16 4.03
C THR A 228 16.92 39.01 4.06
N GLY A 229 17.48 37.99 3.42
CA GLY A 229 18.94 37.82 3.32
C GLY A 229 19.64 38.96 2.55
N SER A 230 19.02 39.47 1.48
CA SER A 230 19.53 40.63 0.73
C SER A 230 19.53 41.91 1.58
N THR A 231 18.47 42.15 2.34
CA THR A 231 18.32 43.33 3.20
C THR A 231 19.34 43.38 4.34
N ASP A 232 19.68 42.22 4.92
CA ASP A 232 20.68 42.11 5.99
C ASP A 232 22.13 42.20 5.48
N ALA A 233 22.38 41.79 4.24
CA ALA A 233 23.69 41.95 3.59
C ALA A 233 24.00 43.42 3.29
N ASP A 234 23.00 44.17 2.81
CA ASP A 234 23.11 45.61 2.51
C ASP A 234 23.39 46.45 3.77
N LYS A 235 22.70 46.15 4.88
CA LYS A 235 22.95 46.82 6.18
C LYS A 235 24.33 46.57 6.78
N ARG A 236 24.99 45.45 6.44
CA ARG A 236 26.36 45.15 6.91
C ARG A 236 27.46 45.83 6.09
N GLN A 237 27.16 46.31 4.88
CA GLN A 237 28.13 47.07 4.07
C GLN A 237 28.16 48.56 4.42
N HIS A 238 27.15 49.05 5.16
CA HIS A 238 27.03 50.45 5.56
C HIS A 238 27.37 50.73 7.04
N HIS A 239 27.97 49.77 7.74
CA HIS A 239 28.51 49.93 9.10
C HIS A 239 30.00 49.56 9.14
#